data_AF-A0AAW2LTJ8-F1
#
_entry.id   AF-A0AAW2LTJ8-F1
#
_cell.length_a   1.000
_cell.length_b   1.000
_cell.length_c   1.000
_cell.angle_alpha   90.00
_cell.angle_beta   90.00
_cell.angle_gamma   90.00
#
_symmetry.space_group_name_H-M   'P 1'
#
loop_
_entity.id
_entity.type
_entity.pdbx_description
1 polymer ?
#
loop_
_entity_poly.entity_id
_entity_poly.type
_entity_poly.pdbx_seq_one_letter_code
_entity_poly.pdbx_strand_id
1 'polypeptide(L)'
;MAANDAVLLRSLELRLLRCSLPSDYPFKPSSADQSSPPGAHLFPHLHHLIDDALVLIESGQFLQALASSPASRSLFANLKLEPSDSAHHFYCETLPQCVSSFLDIDGSADSVELGYKALLVMTVGVAALFAFTQCNITGSVTRVSFTRSFLHVPS
;
A
#
# COMPACT_ATOMS: atom_id res chain seq x y z
N MET A 1 23.12 12.61 6.91
CA MET A 1 22.40 11.62 6.10
C MET A 1 21.02 11.34 6.68
N ALA A 2 20.88 10.91 7.94
CA ALA A 2 19.57 10.66 8.58
C ALA A 2 18.51 11.77 8.46
N ALA A 3 18.90 13.06 8.45
CA ALA A 3 17.97 14.17 8.28
C ALA A 3 17.27 14.18 6.89
N ASN A 4 17.94 13.72 5.84
CA ASN A 4 17.35 13.65 4.50
C ASN A 4 16.33 12.50 4.42
N ASP A 5 16.65 11.35 4.98
CA ASP A 5 15.73 10.20 5.05
C ASP A 5 14.47 10.53 5.86
N ALA A 6 14.58 11.28 6.96
CA ALA A 6 13.43 11.73 7.74
C ALA A 6 12.49 12.64 6.93
N VAL A 7 13.05 13.54 6.11
CA VAL A 7 12.26 14.41 5.23
C VAL A 7 11.54 13.60 4.14
N LEU A 8 12.21 12.60 3.59
CA LEU A 8 11.63 11.72 2.57
C LEU A 8 10.54 10.82 3.13
N LEU A 9 10.79 10.19 4.27
CA LEU A 9 9.78 9.42 5.00
C LEU A 9 8.54 10.29 5.25
N ARG A 10 8.75 11.52 5.74
CA ARG A 10 7.66 12.47 5.96
C ARG A 10 6.92 12.84 4.67
N SER A 11 7.62 12.93 3.54
CA SER A 11 7.00 13.20 2.25
C SER A 11 6.07 12.06 1.80
N LEU A 12 6.49 10.80 2.00
CA LEU A 12 5.70 9.61 1.72
C LEU A 12 4.49 9.49 2.66
N GLU A 13 4.67 9.76 3.96
CA GLU A 13 3.56 9.81 4.93
C GLU A 13 2.48 10.79 4.52
N LEU A 14 2.88 12.03 4.17
CA LEU A 14 1.94 13.07 3.75
C LEU A 14 1.25 12.70 2.44
N ARG A 15 1.91 11.96 1.55
CA ARG A 15 1.34 11.48 0.30
C ARG A 15 0.28 10.39 0.56
N LEU A 16 0.56 9.42 1.43
CA LEU A 16 -0.42 8.41 1.87
C LEU A 16 -1.66 9.08 2.52
N LEU A 17 -1.43 10.06 3.39
CA LEU A 17 -2.52 10.80 4.04
C LEU A 17 -3.43 11.49 3.01
N ARG A 18 -2.85 12.16 2.01
CA ARG A 18 -3.61 12.81 0.94
C ARG A 18 -4.45 11.82 0.12
N CYS A 19 -3.92 10.63 -0.14
CA CYS A 19 -4.69 9.56 -0.81
C CYS A 19 -5.92 9.13 -0.02
N SER A 20 -5.97 9.42 1.28
CA SER A 20 -7.03 9.01 2.20
C SER A 20 -8.07 10.08 2.48
N LEU A 21 -7.90 11.27 1.89
CA LEU A 21 -8.84 12.38 2.02
C LEU A 21 -9.71 12.50 0.77
N PRO A 22 -10.97 12.95 0.90
CA PRO A 22 -11.81 13.30 -0.25
C PRO A 22 -11.06 14.31 -1.14
N SER A 23 -10.90 13.97 -2.42
CA SER A 23 -10.25 14.84 -3.39
C SER A 23 -11.27 15.87 -3.87
N ASP A 24 -11.47 16.94 -3.09
CA ASP A 24 -12.30 18.08 -3.52
C ASP A 24 -11.62 18.89 -4.65
N TYR A 25 -10.37 18.58 -4.98
CA TYR A 25 -9.60 19.19 -6.06
C TYR A 25 -8.90 18.13 -6.91
N PRO A 26 -9.05 18.15 -8.25
CA PRO A 26 -8.36 17.24 -9.13
C PRO A 26 -6.85 17.44 -8.98
N PHE A 27 -6.19 16.42 -8.41
CA PHE A 27 -4.76 16.45 -8.18
C PHE A 27 -4.05 16.35 -9.53
N LYS A 28 -3.18 17.31 -9.84
CA LYS A 28 -2.22 17.14 -10.92
C LYS A 28 -1.29 16.02 -10.47
N PRO A 29 -1.14 14.91 -11.23
CA PRO A 29 -0.19 13.87 -10.86
C PRO A 29 1.16 14.56 -10.68
N SER A 30 1.78 14.37 -9.51
CA SER A 30 3.14 14.83 -9.29
C SER A 30 3.96 14.14 -10.37
N SER A 31 4.33 14.88 -11.41
CA SER A 31 5.35 14.46 -12.37
C SER A 31 6.53 13.98 -11.55
N ALA A 32 7.00 12.77 -11.86
CA ALA A 32 8.02 11.99 -11.18
C ALA A 32 9.42 12.64 -11.15
N ASP A 33 9.49 13.95 -10.92
CA ASP A 33 10.65 14.81 -11.10
C ASP A 33 11.18 15.35 -9.77
N GLN A 34 10.89 14.65 -8.66
CA GLN A 34 11.77 14.70 -7.49
C GLN A 34 12.75 13.53 -7.58
N SER A 35 13.56 13.55 -8.64
CA SER A 35 14.81 12.79 -8.68
C SER A 35 15.74 13.38 -7.62
N SER A 36 15.58 12.93 -6.38
CA SER A 36 16.62 13.11 -5.37
C SER A 36 17.90 12.45 -5.88
N PRO A 37 19.06 13.08 -5.72
CA PRO A 37 20.30 12.63 -6.37
C PRO A 37 20.59 11.16 -5.98
N PRO A 38 21.02 10.33 -6.95
CA PRO A 38 21.29 8.91 -6.73
C PRO A 38 22.44 8.78 -5.72
N GLY A 39 22.11 8.41 -4.48
CA GLY A 39 23.06 8.27 -3.37
C GLY A 39 22.66 8.91 -2.04
N ALA A 40 21.47 9.52 -1.93
CA ALA A 40 21.07 10.30 -0.74
C ALA A 40 20.30 9.52 0.36
N HIS A 41 19.93 8.25 0.12
CA HIS A 41 19.00 7.50 0.96
C HIS A 41 19.70 6.36 1.69
N LEU A 42 19.51 6.22 3.00
CA LEU A 42 19.99 5.03 3.72
C LEU A 42 19.24 3.76 3.31
N PHE A 43 17.95 3.89 2.97
CA PHE A 43 17.06 2.75 2.68
C PHE A 43 16.33 2.91 1.34
N PRO A 44 17.07 2.98 0.21
CA PRO A 44 16.47 3.24 -1.11
C PRO A 44 15.47 2.16 -1.51
N HIS A 45 15.71 0.90 -1.14
CA HIS A 45 14.81 -0.21 -1.44
C HIS A 45 13.43 -0.02 -0.80
N LEU A 46 13.36 0.27 0.50
CA LEU A 46 12.09 0.47 1.20
C LEU A 46 11.34 1.69 0.67
N HIS A 47 12.06 2.78 0.37
CA HIS A 47 11.48 3.95 -0.27
C HIS A 47 10.80 3.60 -1.60
N HIS A 48 11.47 2.86 -2.48
CA HIS A 48 10.89 2.43 -3.77
C HIS A 48 9.66 1.54 -3.59
N LEU A 49 9.68 0.59 -2.65
CA LEU A 49 8.52 -0.26 -2.38
C LEU A 49 7.27 0.56 -2.00
N ILE A 50 7.45 1.58 -1.15
CA ILE A 50 6.35 2.44 -0.70
C ILE A 50 5.90 3.34 -1.85
N ASP A 51 6.82 3.92 -2.59
CA ASP A 51 6.52 4.80 -3.73
C ASP A 51 5.66 4.08 -4.79
N ASP A 52 6.07 2.87 -5.17
CA ASP A 52 5.32 2.03 -6.13
C ASP A 52 3.90 1.71 -5.62
N ALA A 53 3.77 1.39 -4.33
CA ALA A 53 2.47 1.12 -3.72
C ALA A 53 1.58 2.37 -3.67
N LEU A 54 2.16 3.54 -3.39
CA LEU A 54 1.44 4.82 -3.39
C LEU A 54 0.93 5.18 -4.79
N VAL A 55 1.71 4.96 -5.85
CA VAL A 55 1.25 5.17 -7.23
C VAL A 55 0.01 4.33 -7.55
N LEU A 56 -0.04 3.09 -7.07
CA LEU A 56 -1.22 2.23 -7.23
C LEU A 56 -2.42 2.74 -6.43
N ILE A 57 -2.21 3.23 -5.20
CA ILE A 57 -3.30 3.80 -4.38
C ILE A 57 -3.83 5.09 -5.02
N GLU A 58 -2.95 5.99 -5.47
CA GLU A 58 -3.33 7.24 -6.13
C GLU A 58 -4.14 7.04 -7.41
N SER A 59 -3.84 5.96 -8.15
CA SER A 59 -4.58 5.59 -9.37
C SER A 59 -5.85 4.78 -9.10
N GLY A 60 -6.20 4.53 -7.82
CA GLY A 60 -7.37 3.76 -7.43
C GLY A 60 -7.24 2.24 -7.61
N GLN A 61 -6.03 1.74 -7.88
CA GLN A 61 -5.73 0.32 -8.05
C GLN A 61 -5.44 -0.37 -6.70
N PHE A 62 -6.35 -0.21 -5.73
CA PHE A 62 -6.15 -0.67 -4.34
C PHE A 62 -5.94 -2.18 -4.22
N LEU A 63 -6.71 -2.97 -4.98
CA LEU A 63 -6.56 -4.44 -4.97
C LEU A 63 -5.19 -4.87 -5.49
N GLN A 64 -4.64 -4.17 -6.49
CA GLN A 64 -3.30 -4.46 -7.00
C GLN A 64 -2.23 -4.05 -5.99
N ALA A 65 -2.40 -2.90 -5.33
CA ALA A 65 -1.53 -2.45 -4.23
C ALA A 65 -1.50 -3.47 -3.09
N LEU A 66 -2.64 -4.08 -2.76
CA LEU A 66 -2.73 -5.11 -1.72
C LEU A 66 -2.19 -6.48 -2.19
N ALA A 67 -2.65 -7.00 -3.33
CA ALA A 67 -2.47 -8.40 -3.68
C ALA A 67 -1.18 -8.70 -4.45
N SER A 68 -0.59 -7.71 -5.13
CA SER A 68 0.49 -7.96 -6.10
C SER A 68 1.66 -6.98 -6.02
N SER A 69 1.55 -5.93 -5.22
CA SER A 69 2.66 -4.97 -5.09
C SER A 69 3.91 -5.65 -4.50
N PRO A 70 5.11 -5.19 -4.90
CA PRO A 70 6.34 -5.57 -4.23
C PRO A 70 6.30 -5.30 -2.71
N ALA A 71 5.63 -4.22 -2.28
CA ALA A 71 5.45 -3.88 -0.88
C ALA A 71 4.68 -4.95 -0.10
N SER A 72 3.51 -5.38 -0.58
CA SER A 72 2.73 -6.41 0.11
C SER A 72 3.44 -7.76 0.10
N ARG A 73 4.12 -8.12 -1.00
CA ARG A 73 4.97 -9.32 -1.05
C ARG A 73 6.11 -9.27 -0.06
N SER A 74 6.72 -8.11 0.15
CA SER A 74 7.78 -7.92 1.15
C SER A 74 7.24 -8.09 2.57
N LEU A 75 6.10 -7.47 2.90
CA LEU A 75 5.46 -7.59 4.20
C LEU A 75 5.06 -9.03 4.54
N PHE A 76 4.49 -9.75 3.57
CA PHE A 76 3.96 -11.10 3.79
C PHE A 76 4.92 -12.22 3.36
N ALA A 77 6.19 -11.91 3.09
CA ALA A 77 7.16 -12.90 2.59
C ALA A 77 7.32 -14.12 3.52
N ASN A 78 7.22 -13.88 4.83
CA ASN A 78 7.36 -14.91 5.87
C ASN A 78 6.02 -15.44 6.38
N LEU A 79 4.90 -14.97 5.81
CA LEU A 79 3.57 -15.39 6.21
C LEU A 79 3.33 -16.84 5.78
N LYS A 80 3.13 -17.72 6.76
CA LYS A 80 2.71 -19.11 6.53
C LYS A 80 1.25 -19.22 6.91
N LEU A 81 0.40 -19.44 5.91
CA LEU A 81 -1.01 -19.72 6.11
C LEU A 81 -1.19 -21.22 6.20
N GLU A 82 -1.68 -21.70 7.35
CA GLU A 82 -2.07 -23.10 7.46
C GLU A 82 -3.50 -23.26 6.92
N PRO A 83 -3.80 -24.31 6.13
CA PRO A 83 -5.12 -24.51 5.52
C PRO A 83 -6.29 -24.59 6.51
N SER A 84 -6.02 -24.84 7.79
CA SER A 84 -7.01 -24.93 8.88
C SER A 84 -7.15 -23.66 9.71
N ASP A 85 -6.42 -22.59 9.37
CA ASP A 85 -6.48 -21.34 10.15
C ASP A 85 -7.86 -20.69 10.03
N SER A 86 -8.55 -20.59 11.16
CA SER A 86 -9.75 -19.77 11.24
C SER A 86 -9.40 -18.31 10.98
N ALA A 87 -10.33 -17.53 10.43
CA ALA A 87 -10.14 -16.09 10.25
C ALA A 87 -9.77 -15.39 11.57
N HIS A 88 -10.32 -15.87 12.70
CA HIS A 88 -9.97 -15.36 14.02
C HIS A 88 -8.48 -15.56 14.35
N HIS A 89 -7.98 -16.79 14.20
CA HIS A 89 -6.57 -17.10 14.43
C HIS A 89 -5.66 -16.28 13.50
N PHE A 90 -6.02 -16.18 12.22
CA PHE A 90 -5.27 -15.39 11.25
C PHE A 90 -5.14 -13.91 11.64
N TYR A 91 -6.26 -13.24 11.94
CA TYR A 91 -6.26 -11.81 12.23
C TYR A 91 -5.75 -11.47 13.64
N CYS A 92 -5.92 -12.36 14.62
CA CYS A 92 -5.53 -12.12 16.01
C CYS A 92 -4.12 -12.61 16.35
N GLU A 93 -3.60 -13.61 15.65
CA GLU A 93 -2.30 -14.22 15.96
C GLU A 93 -1.33 -14.14 14.78
N THR A 94 -1.66 -14.76 13.65
CA THR A 94 -0.73 -14.91 12.52
C THR A 94 -0.32 -13.57 11.91
N LEU A 95 -1.28 -12.70 11.62
CA LEU A 95 -1.03 -11.39 11.01
C LEU A 95 -0.25 -10.45 11.94
N PRO A 96 -0.63 -10.27 13.23
CA PRO A 96 0.18 -9.50 14.19
C PRO A 96 1.60 -10.03 14.32
N GLN A 97 1.81 -11.35 14.41
CA GLN A 97 3.14 -11.94 14.49
C GLN A 97 3.96 -11.65 13.22
N CYS A 98 3.35 -11.76 12.03
CA CYS A 98 3.98 -11.42 10.76
C CYS A 98 4.43 -9.96 10.71
N VAL A 99 3.57 -9.04 11.14
CA VAL A 99 3.88 -7.60 11.19
C VAL A 99 4.99 -7.31 12.20
N SER A 100 4.90 -7.85 13.42
CA SER A 100 5.93 -7.67 14.45
C SER A 100 7.28 -8.21 14.01
N SER A 101 7.31 -9.36 13.35
CA SER A 101 8.54 -9.93 12.78
C SER A 101 9.11 -9.09 11.64
N PHE A 102 8.25 -8.55 10.77
CA PHE A 102 8.68 -7.66 9.68
C PHE A 102 9.29 -6.35 10.21
N LEU A 103 8.65 -5.77 11.24
CA LEU A 103 9.13 -4.56 11.90
C LEU A 103 10.40 -4.77 12.71
N ASP A 104 10.75 -6.01 13.06
CA ASP A 104 11.90 -6.36 13.90
C ASP A 104 11.86 -5.61 15.25
N ILE A 105 10.69 -5.61 15.91
CA ILE A 105 10.41 -4.80 17.13
C ILE A 105 11.38 -5.13 18.27
N ASP A 106 11.82 -6.39 18.37
CA ASP A 106 12.75 -6.85 19.41
C ASP A 106 14.22 -6.79 18.96
N GLY A 107 14.48 -6.35 17.73
CA GLY A 107 15.80 -6.29 17.12
C GLY A 107 16.49 -4.93 17.27
N SER A 108 17.66 -4.82 16.64
CA SER A 108 18.51 -3.61 16.65
C SER A 108 18.24 -2.69 15.46
N ALA A 109 17.05 -2.77 14.84
CA ALA A 109 16.73 -2.00 13.65
C ALA A 109 16.95 -0.50 13.88
N ASP A 110 17.53 0.18 12.88
CA ASP A 110 17.69 1.63 12.93
C ASP A 110 16.32 2.31 12.97
N SER A 111 16.19 3.38 13.77
CA SER A 111 14.91 4.09 13.95
C SER A 111 14.29 4.60 12.64
N VAL A 112 15.11 4.93 11.65
CA VAL A 112 14.66 5.39 10.34
C VAL A 112 14.20 4.20 9.48
N GLU A 113 14.91 3.06 9.53
CA GLU A 113 14.49 1.82 8.86
C GLU A 113 13.12 1.36 9.38
N LEU A 114 12.95 1.39 10.71
CA LEU A 114 11.69 1.06 11.35
C LEU A 114 10.57 1.99 10.89
N GLY A 115 10.85 3.28 10.72
CA GLY A 115 9.91 4.26 10.16
C GLY A 115 9.46 3.89 8.75
N TYR A 116 10.39 3.52 7.86
CA TYR A 116 10.05 3.05 6.51
C TYR A 116 9.23 1.75 6.53
N LYS A 117 9.63 0.76 7.34
CA LYS A 117 8.88 -0.50 7.47
C LYS A 117 7.46 -0.26 8.01
N ALA A 118 7.31 0.58 9.03
CA ALA A 118 6.02 0.96 9.57
C ALA A 118 5.14 1.65 8.54
N LEU A 119 5.70 2.57 7.75
CA LEU A 119 4.96 3.23 6.67
C LEU A 119 4.55 2.25 5.56
N LEU A 120 5.40 1.27 5.23
CA LEU A 120 5.06 0.21 4.29
C LEU A 120 3.86 -0.62 4.79
N VAL A 121 3.87 -1.02 6.07
CA VAL A 121 2.72 -1.70 6.71
C VAL A 121 1.46 -0.85 6.62
N MET A 122 1.55 0.44 6.97
CA MET A 122 0.42 1.37 6.89
C MET A 122 -0.11 1.51 5.46
N THR A 123 0.78 1.60 4.48
CA THR A 123 0.42 1.72 3.05
C THR A 123 -0.36 0.50 2.57
N VAL A 124 0.10 -0.71 2.91
CA VAL A 124 -0.62 -1.96 2.60
C VAL A 124 -1.96 -2.03 3.35
N GLY A 125 -2.00 -1.60 4.61
CA GLY A 125 -3.24 -1.55 5.40
C GLY A 125 -4.28 -0.59 4.81
N VAL A 126 -3.87 0.60 4.37
CA VAL A 126 -4.74 1.57 3.68
C VAL A 126 -5.25 0.99 2.36
N ALA A 127 -4.38 0.35 1.57
CA ALA A 127 -4.79 -0.36 0.35
C ALA A 127 -5.83 -1.46 0.65
N ALA A 128 -5.66 -2.22 1.73
CA ALA A 128 -6.62 -3.24 2.17
C ALA A 128 -7.98 -2.62 2.51
N LEU A 129 -7.98 -1.53 3.27
CA LEU A 129 -9.19 -0.81 3.64
C LEU A 129 -9.92 -0.27 2.40
N PHE A 130 -9.22 0.36 1.46
CA PHE A 130 -9.85 0.88 0.25
C PHE A 130 -10.32 -0.22 -0.70
N ALA A 131 -9.56 -1.31 -0.86
CA ALA A 131 -10.00 -2.47 -1.62
C ALA A 131 -11.27 -3.08 -1.00
N PHE A 132 -11.33 -3.21 0.33
CA PHE A 132 -12.51 -3.68 1.04
C PHE A 132 -13.70 -2.74 0.81
N THR A 133 -13.52 -1.43 0.98
CA THR A 133 -14.57 -0.43 0.76
C THR A 133 -15.06 -0.45 -0.68
N GLN A 134 -14.17 -0.53 -1.66
CA GLN A 134 -14.52 -0.62 -3.08
C GLN A 134 -15.33 -1.89 -3.37
N CYS A 135 -14.92 -3.05 -2.83
CA CYS A 135 -15.64 -4.30 -3.01
C CYS A 135 -17.04 -4.30 -2.38
N ASN A 136 -17.22 -3.63 -1.23
CA ASN A 136 -18.48 -3.68 -0.46
C ASN A 136 -19.45 -2.52 -0.75
N ILE A 137 -18.95 -1.31 -1.04
CA ILE A 137 -19.80 -0.10 -1.21
C ILE A 137 -20.09 0.18 -2.68
N THR A 138 -19.10 0.05 -3.57
CA THR A 138 -19.29 0.38 -5.00
C THR A 138 -19.79 -0.80 -5.84
N GLY A 139 -19.96 -1.98 -5.24
CA GLY A 139 -20.21 -3.24 -5.94
C GLY A 139 -18.95 -3.77 -6.62
N SER A 140 -18.92 -5.07 -6.97
CA SER A 140 -17.73 -5.65 -7.59
C SER A 140 -17.38 -4.94 -8.89
N VAL A 141 -16.11 -4.60 -9.09
CA VAL A 141 -15.61 -3.99 -10.35
C VAL A 141 -15.95 -4.87 -11.56
N THR A 142 -16.07 -6.18 -11.36
CA THR A 142 -16.47 -7.15 -12.38
C THR A 142 -17.94 -7.04 -12.83
N ARG A 143 -18.81 -6.38 -12.08
CA ARG A 143 -20.22 -6.21 -12.47
C ARG A 143 -20.47 -5.08 -13.46
N VAL A 144 -19.54 -4.14 -13.62
CA VAL A 144 -19.72 -2.99 -14.52
C VAL A 144 -19.49 -3.37 -15.99
N SER A 145 -18.95 -4.56 -16.27
CA SER A 145 -18.70 -5.05 -17.63
C SER A 145 -19.90 -5.73 -18.30
N PHE A 146 -21.04 -5.92 -17.62
CA PHE A 146 -22.11 -6.82 -18.12
C PHE A 146 -23.34 -6.13 -18.74
N THR A 147 -23.41 -4.81 -18.86
CA THR A 147 -24.63 -4.14 -19.37
C THR A 147 -24.43 -3.20 -20.55
N ARG A 148 -23.39 -3.40 -21.37
CA ARG A 148 -23.23 -2.65 -22.64
C ARG A 148 -23.46 -3.49 -23.90
N SER A 149 -24.29 -4.54 -23.82
CA SER A 149 -24.61 -5.40 -24.98
C SER A 149 -26.09 -5.42 -25.39
N PHE A 150 -26.98 -4.70 -24.72
CA PHE A 150 -28.40 -4.65 -25.09
C PHE A 150 -28.86 -3.22 -25.30
N LEU A 151 -28.66 -2.72 -26.52
CA LEU A 151 -29.52 -1.74 -27.20
C LEU A 151 -28.98 -1.58 -28.64
N HIS A 152 -29.18 -2.62 -29.45
CA HIS A 152 -29.25 -2.46 -30.90
C HIS A 152 -30.69 -2.81 -31.30
N VAL A 153 -31.51 -1.78 -31.45
CA VAL A 153 -32.86 -1.90 -32.03
C VAL A 153 -32.66 -1.78 -33.54
N PRO A 154 -32.97 -2.81 -34.35
CA PRO A 154 -32.95 -2.66 -35.80
C PRO A 154 -34.16 -1.83 -36.23
N SER A 155 -33.94 -0.89 -37.15
CA SER A 155 -34.97 -0.33 -38.04
C SER A 155 -34.82 -0.95 -39.41
#